data_AF-A0AA36DB23-F1
#
_entry.id   AF-A0AA36DB23-F1
#
_cell.length_a   1.000
_cell.length_b   1.000
_cell.length_c   1.000
_cell.angle_alpha   90.00
_cell.angle_beta   90.00
_cell.angle_gamma   90.00
#
_symmetry.space_group_name_H-M   'P 1'
#
loop_
_entity.id
_entity.type
_entity.pdbx_description
1 polymer ?
#
loop_
_entity_poly.entity_id
_entity_poly.type
_entity_poly.pdbx_seq_one_letter_code
_entity_poly.pdbx_strand_id
1 'polypeptide(L)'
;MICDEFGADTEFRWVVLPCWADALWKGGLHNMGTGLEALCKSSHDYDKCFVRQNYDRCGVNAGKFVIKLIHVTSHSLVELISSTSGSKDLPKTCKDWLNQKGLGPKAKQNRKERTSSANFLNVVLMLSSVATFFLVR
;
A
#
# COMPACT_ATOMS: atom_id res chain seq x y z
N MET A 1 -11.76 2.35 4.37
CA MET A 1 -11.63 3.40 3.35
C MET A 1 -12.46 4.56 3.84
N ILE A 2 -12.14 5.81 3.48
CA ILE A 2 -12.67 6.97 4.24
C ILE A 2 -14.19 7.19 4.06
N CYS A 3 -14.81 6.39 3.21
CA CYS A 3 -16.13 6.60 2.63
C CYS A 3 -17.17 5.64 3.22
N ASP A 4 -16.72 4.61 3.93
CA ASP A 4 -17.56 3.67 4.67
C ASP A 4 -17.44 4.02 6.16
N GLU A 5 -18.54 3.90 6.92
CA GLU A 5 -18.48 3.97 8.37
C GLU A 5 -17.50 2.92 8.88
N PHE A 6 -16.52 3.33 9.69
CA PHE A 6 -15.48 2.48 10.29
C PHE A 6 -16.02 1.27 11.09
N GLY A 7 -17.34 1.11 11.23
CA GLY A 7 -18.02 0.08 12.02
C GLY A 7 -18.08 -1.32 11.41
N ALA A 8 -17.79 -1.52 10.11
CA ALA A 8 -17.78 -2.84 9.47
C ALA A 8 -16.37 -3.20 8.94
N ASP A 9 -15.44 -3.45 9.86
CA ASP A 9 -13.99 -3.59 9.62
C ASP A 9 -13.55 -4.89 8.90
N THR A 10 -14.19 -5.20 7.77
CA THR A 10 -13.66 -6.17 6.79
C THR A 10 -12.59 -5.54 5.88
N GLU A 11 -12.49 -4.21 5.92
CA GLU A 11 -11.70 -3.35 5.05
C GLU A 11 -10.20 -3.40 5.34
N PHE A 12 -9.80 -3.61 6.60
CA PHE A 12 -8.39 -3.81 6.98
C PHE A 12 -7.73 -4.90 6.14
N ARG A 13 -8.45 -6.01 5.90
CA ARG A 13 -7.92 -7.19 5.22
C ARG A 13 -7.80 -7.03 3.70
N TRP A 14 -8.68 -6.25 3.07
CA TRP A 14 -8.74 -6.15 1.61
C TRP A 14 -8.06 -4.91 1.03
N VAL A 15 -7.74 -3.91 1.86
CA VAL A 15 -7.16 -2.63 1.40
C VAL A 15 -5.88 -2.29 2.14
N VAL A 16 -5.93 -2.27 3.48
CA VAL A 16 -4.79 -1.84 4.30
C VAL A 16 -3.68 -2.87 4.29
N LEU A 17 -3.99 -4.15 4.56
CA LEU A 17 -3.01 -5.25 4.54
C LEU A 17 -2.32 -5.41 3.17
N PRO A 18 -3.01 -5.38 2.02
CA PRO A 18 -2.34 -5.46 0.72
C PRO A 18 -1.41 -4.28 0.44
N CYS A 19 -1.80 -3.05 0.82
CA CYS A 19 -0.93 -1.88 0.64
C CYS A 19 0.32 -1.95 1.54
N TRP A 20 0.16 -2.41 2.78
CA TRP A 20 1.29 -2.65 3.68
C TRP A 20 2.20 -3.79 3.20
N ALA A 21 1.62 -4.91 2.76
CA ALA A 21 2.38 -6.03 2.22
C ALA A 21 3.18 -5.61 0.99
N ASP A 22 2.59 -4.84 0.07
CA ASP A 22 3.27 -4.31 -1.12
C ASP A 22 4.41 -3.34 -0.76
N ALA A 23 4.17 -2.43 0.20
CA ALA A 23 5.19 -1.52 0.71
C ALA A 23 6.37 -2.27 1.36
N LEU A 24 6.08 -3.28 2.18
CA LEU A 24 7.08 -4.14 2.82
C LEU A 24 7.81 -5.01 1.80
N TRP A 25 7.15 -5.56 0.79
CA TRP A 25 7.82 -6.32 -0.27
C TRP A 25 8.76 -5.44 -1.08
N LYS A 26 8.37 -4.19 -1.37
CA LYS A 26 9.19 -3.23 -2.12
C LYS A 26 10.28 -2.56 -1.29
N GLY A 27 10.10 -2.48 0.03
CA GLY A 27 10.99 -1.77 0.95
C GLY A 27 11.90 -2.67 1.79
N GLY A 28 11.44 -3.87 2.15
CA GLY A 28 11.93 -4.62 3.32
C GLY A 28 13.08 -5.60 3.10
N LEU A 29 13.34 -6.08 1.87
CA LEU A 29 14.40 -7.07 1.64
C LEU A 29 15.68 -6.51 1.01
N HIS A 30 15.61 -5.37 0.31
CA HIS A 30 16.74 -4.85 -0.48
C HIS A 30 17.38 -3.55 0.04
N ASN A 31 16.80 -2.86 1.03
CA ASN A 31 17.17 -1.47 1.38
C ASN A 31 17.43 -1.22 2.88
N MET A 32 17.91 -2.21 3.64
CA MET A 32 18.29 -2.01 5.06
C MET A 32 19.42 -0.99 5.30
N GLY A 33 19.98 -0.38 4.24
CA GLY A 33 21.17 0.47 4.30
C GLY A 33 21.03 1.79 5.07
N THR A 34 19.84 2.36 5.25
CA THR A 34 19.63 3.57 6.08
C THR A 34 18.19 3.60 6.57
N GLY A 35 17.96 3.37 7.87
CA GLY A 35 16.62 3.19 8.44
C GLY A 35 15.61 4.30 8.08
N LEU A 36 16.08 5.54 7.90
CA LEU A 36 15.24 6.68 7.48
C LEU A 36 14.80 6.61 6.01
N GLU A 37 15.70 6.23 5.08
CA GLU A 37 15.35 6.03 3.67
C GLU A 37 14.35 4.87 3.53
N ALA A 38 14.57 3.76 4.25
CA ALA A 38 13.67 2.62 4.24
C ALA A 38 12.28 2.97 4.79
N LEU A 39 12.22 3.72 5.89
CA LEU A 39 10.97 4.19 6.48
C LEU A 39 10.20 5.09 5.52
N CYS A 40 10.85 6.14 5.00
CA CYS A 40 10.19 7.06 4.08
C CYS A 40 9.74 6.38 2.80
N LYS A 41 10.54 5.46 2.25
CA LYS A 41 10.15 4.67 1.09
C LYS A 41 8.93 3.79 1.37
N SER A 42 8.94 3.04 2.46
CA SER A 42 7.82 2.16 2.84
C SER A 42 6.54 2.96 3.05
N SER A 43 6.60 4.05 3.82
CA SER A 43 5.44 4.92 4.06
C SER A 43 4.94 5.57 2.76
N HIS A 44 5.83 6.07 1.91
CA HIS A 44 5.44 6.67 0.63
C HIS A 44 4.78 5.67 -0.32
N ASP A 45 5.28 4.42 -0.37
CA ASP A 45 4.71 3.38 -1.21
C ASP A 45 3.34 2.90 -0.68
N TYR A 46 3.20 2.78 0.64
CA TYR A 46 1.90 2.53 1.29
C TYR A 46 0.90 3.64 0.93
N ASP A 47 1.27 4.90 1.09
CA ASP A 47 0.43 6.06 0.83
C ASP A 47 -0.02 6.15 -0.64
N LYS A 48 0.89 5.86 -1.60
CA LYS A 48 0.52 5.75 -3.01
C LYS A 48 -0.56 4.69 -3.25
N CYS A 49 -0.42 3.54 -2.61
CA CYS A 49 -1.40 2.46 -2.73
C CYS A 49 -2.73 2.88 -2.09
N PHE A 50 -2.70 3.44 -0.89
CA PHE A 50 -3.88 3.86 -0.15
C PHE A 50 -4.65 4.96 -0.88
N VAL A 51 -3.96 5.99 -1.40
CA VAL A 51 -4.55 7.04 -2.22
C VAL A 51 -5.20 6.46 -3.48
N ARG A 52 -4.54 5.53 -4.16
CA ARG A 52 -5.12 4.87 -5.34
C ARG A 52 -6.41 4.12 -5.01
N GLN A 53 -6.42 3.36 -3.92
CA GLN A 53 -7.62 2.61 -3.52
C GLN A 53 -8.79 3.56 -3.21
N ASN A 54 -8.52 4.68 -2.55
CA ASN A 54 -9.54 5.70 -2.27
C ASN A 54 -10.02 6.41 -3.55
N TYR A 55 -9.13 6.67 -4.54
CA TYR A 55 -9.56 7.16 -5.86
C TYR A 55 -10.46 6.13 -6.58
N ASP A 56 -10.02 4.87 -6.62
CA ASP A 56 -10.65 3.82 -7.42
C ASP A 56 -12.04 3.44 -6.88
N ARG A 57 -12.21 3.40 -5.55
CA ARG A 57 -13.46 2.92 -4.95
C ARG A 57 -14.38 4.04 -4.46
N CYS A 58 -13.84 5.22 -4.10
CA CYS A 58 -14.63 6.32 -3.55
C CYS A 58 -14.58 7.62 -4.35
N GLY A 59 -13.81 7.63 -5.44
CA GLY A 59 -13.74 8.76 -6.34
C GLY A 59 -12.79 9.88 -5.91
N VAL A 60 -12.86 10.97 -6.67
CA VAL A 60 -11.82 12.01 -6.72
C VAL A 60 -11.69 12.77 -5.40
N ASN A 61 -12.80 13.03 -4.71
CA ASN A 61 -12.78 13.81 -3.46
C ASN A 61 -12.11 13.03 -2.33
N ALA A 62 -12.38 11.73 -2.22
CA ALA A 62 -11.72 10.86 -1.24
C ALA A 62 -10.21 10.78 -1.48
N GLY A 63 -9.79 10.55 -2.73
CA GLY A 63 -8.36 10.56 -3.09
C GLY A 63 -7.67 11.88 -2.75
N LYS A 64 -8.28 13.03 -3.10
CA LYS A 64 -7.75 14.37 -2.75
C LYS A 64 -7.70 14.61 -1.24
N PHE A 65 -8.70 14.14 -0.50
CA PHE A 65 -8.72 14.25 0.96
C PHE A 65 -7.56 13.46 1.59
N VAL A 66 -7.35 12.21 1.15
CA VAL A 66 -6.24 11.38 1.64
C VAL A 66 -4.89 12.03 1.34
N ILE A 67 -4.69 12.64 0.16
CA ILE A 67 -3.45 13.38 -0.16
C ILE A 67 -3.22 14.52 0.84
N LYS A 68 -4.26 15.31 1.16
CA LYS A 68 -4.17 16.38 2.15
C LYS A 68 -3.84 15.84 3.54
N LEU A 69 -4.45 14.73 3.93
CA LEU A 69 -4.16 14.05 5.20
C LEU A 69 -2.70 13.60 5.26
N ILE A 70 -2.21 12.94 4.20
CA ILE A 70 -0.81 12.49 4.08
C ILE A 70 0.17 13.65 4.15
N HIS A 71 -0.18 14.81 3.59
CA HIS A 71 0.66 16.00 3.70
C HIS A 71 0.96 16.34 5.16
N VAL A 72 -0.10 16.40 5.96
CA VAL A 72 -0.01 16.77 7.38
C VAL A 72 0.75 15.69 8.14
N THR A 73 0.40 14.41 7.96
CA THR A 73 1.02 13.31 8.71
C THR A 73 2.49 13.10 8.35
N SER A 74 2.86 13.19 7.06
CA SER A 74 4.25 13.04 6.61
C SER A 74 5.14 14.16 7.12
N HIS A 75 4.66 15.40 7.14
CA HIS A 75 5.38 16.53 7.74
C HIS A 75 5.64 16.29 9.23
N SER A 76 4.60 15.97 10.00
CA SER A 76 4.74 15.72 11.44
C SER A 76 5.69 14.55 11.73
N LEU A 77 5.58 13.45 10.98
CA LEU A 77 6.43 12.29 11.21
C LEU A 77 7.90 12.58 10.87
N VAL A 78 8.17 13.21 9.72
CA VAL A 78 9.54 13.53 9.32
C VAL A 78 10.18 14.55 10.24
N GLU A 79 9.42 15.56 10.71
CA GLU A 79 9.91 16.55 11.68
C GLU A 79 10.31 15.89 13.01
N LEU A 80 9.50 14.96 13.52
CA LEU A 80 9.83 14.19 14.72
C LEU A 80 11.10 13.36 14.52
N ILE A 81 11.24 12.72 13.36
CA ILE A 81 12.40 11.88 13.07
C ILE A 81 13.67 12.73 12.85
N SER A 82 13.58 13.86 12.17
CA SER A 82 14.73 14.75 11.98
C SER A 82 15.20 15.33 13.33
N SER A 83 14.25 15.68 14.20
CA SER A 83 14.55 16.19 15.54
C SER A 83 15.25 15.16 16.42
N THR A 84 14.86 13.88 16.32
CA THR A 84 15.45 12.79 17.12
C THR A 84 16.74 12.22 16.52
N SER A 85 16.89 12.21 15.19
CA SER A 85 18.07 11.67 14.52
C SER A 85 19.23 12.67 14.37
N GLY A 86 18.98 13.97 14.54
CA GLY A 86 19.98 15.02 14.34
C GLY A 86 20.45 15.18 12.90
N SER A 87 19.83 14.48 11.93
CA SER A 87 20.19 14.58 10.52
C SER A 87 19.64 15.87 9.91
N LYS A 88 20.54 16.72 9.39
CA LYS A 88 20.17 17.93 8.64
C LYS A 88 19.71 17.63 7.22
N ASP A 89 20.21 16.53 6.66
CA ASP A 89 19.87 16.12 5.30
C ASP A 89 18.86 15.00 5.30
N LEU A 90 17.72 15.30 4.71
CA LEU A 90 16.64 14.35 4.53
C LEU A 90 16.87 13.53 3.26
N PRO A 91 16.72 12.19 3.31
CA PRO A 91 16.82 11.34 2.14
C PRO A 91 15.81 11.72 1.04
N LYS A 92 16.16 11.38 -0.21
CA LYS A 92 15.36 11.75 -1.39
C LYS A 92 13.93 11.20 -1.30
N THR A 93 13.75 9.98 -0.79
CA THR A 93 12.42 9.37 -0.68
C THR A 93 11.51 10.13 0.27
N CYS A 94 12.04 10.63 1.38
CA CYS A 94 11.29 11.47 2.30
C CYS A 94 10.94 12.82 1.66
N LYS A 95 11.87 13.44 0.91
CA LYS A 95 11.59 14.67 0.16
C LYS A 95 10.50 14.45 -0.88
N ASP A 96 10.54 13.34 -1.61
CA ASP A 96 9.51 12.96 -2.58
C ASP A 96 8.16 12.70 -1.87
N TRP A 97 8.17 12.14 -0.67
CA TRP A 97 6.98 11.93 0.14
C TRP A 97 6.35 13.24 0.63
N LEU A 98 7.14 14.14 1.23
CA LEU A 98 6.69 15.45 1.70
C LEU A 98 6.09 16.30 0.56
N ASN A 99 6.72 16.25 -0.62
CA ASN A 99 6.24 16.94 -1.81
C ASN A 99 5.09 16.19 -2.54
N GLN A 100 4.52 15.16 -1.90
CA GLN A 100 3.39 14.38 -2.41
C GLN A 100 3.59 13.78 -3.81
N LYS A 101 4.85 13.53 -4.17
CA LYS A 101 5.22 13.14 -5.53
C LYS A 101 4.60 11.79 -5.88
N GLY A 102 3.83 11.76 -6.95
CA GLY A 102 3.19 10.54 -7.45
C GLY A 102 1.98 10.05 -6.64
N LEU A 103 1.44 10.87 -5.73
CA LEU A 103 0.15 10.60 -5.05
C LEU A 103 -1.06 11.07 -5.87
N GLY A 104 -0.85 11.92 -6.89
CA GLY A 104 -1.92 12.37 -7.78
C GLY A 104 -2.60 11.24 -8.55
N PRO A 105 -3.80 11.48 -9.10
CA PRO A 105 -4.49 10.49 -9.91
C PRO A 105 -3.59 10.14 -11.10
N LYS A 106 -3.29 8.85 -11.27
CA LYS A 106 -2.70 8.39 -12.53
C LYS A 106 -3.79 8.56 -13.59
N ALA A 107 -3.48 9.22 -14.71
CA ALA A 107 -4.34 9.16 -15.90
C ALA A 107 -4.72 7.70 -16.10
N LYS A 108 -6.03 7.39 -16.22
CA LYS A 108 -6.59 6.03 -16.30
C LYS A 108 -5.74 5.15 -17.22
N GLN A 109 -4.72 4.49 -16.67
CA GLN A 109 -3.99 3.48 -17.39
C GLN A 109 -4.86 2.26 -17.22
N ASN A 110 -5.73 2.04 -18.22
CA ASN A 110 -6.66 0.92 -18.35
C ASN A 110 -6.28 -0.23 -17.41
N ARG A 111 -6.87 -0.22 -16.21
CA ARG A 111 -6.72 -1.30 -15.25
C ARG A 111 -7.56 -2.43 -15.82
N LYS A 112 -6.99 -3.17 -16.78
CA LYS A 112 -7.43 -4.50 -17.12
C LYS A 112 -7.42 -5.23 -15.78
N GLU A 113 -8.60 -5.41 -15.21
CA GLU A 113 -8.79 -6.19 -14.01
C GLU A 113 -8.09 -7.51 -14.24
N ARG A 114 -6.97 -7.71 -13.54
CA ARG A 114 -6.48 -9.06 -13.31
C ARG A 114 -7.47 -9.63 -12.30
N THR A 115 -8.61 -10.08 -12.81
CA THR A 115 -9.48 -11.02 -12.12
C THR A 115 -8.57 -12.14 -11.65
N SER A 116 -8.28 -12.14 -10.35
CA SER A 116 -7.72 -13.27 -9.64
C SER A 116 -8.79 -14.36 -9.52
N SER A 117 -9.36 -14.77 -10.66
CA SER A 117 -10.24 -15.93 -10.81
C SER A 117 -9.44 -17.15 -11.28
N ALA A 118 -8.25 -16.94 -11.85
CA ALA A 118 -7.35 -18.02 -12.27
C ALA A 118 -6.71 -18.80 -11.10
N ASN A 119 -6.79 -18.31 -9.86
CA ASN A 119 -6.22 -18.99 -8.69
C ASN A 119 -7.23 -19.87 -7.94
N PHE A 120 -8.54 -19.66 -8.11
CA PHE A 120 -9.54 -20.51 -7.45
C PHE A 120 -9.67 -21.88 -8.15
N LEU A 121 -9.67 -21.90 -9.49
CA LEU A 121 -9.69 -23.13 -10.27
C LEU A 121 -8.43 -23.99 -10.05
N ASN A 122 -7.25 -23.38 -9.91
CA ASN A 122 -6.02 -24.12 -9.62
C ASN A 122 -6.00 -24.72 -8.21
N VAL A 123 -6.56 -24.02 -7.20
CA VAL A 123 -6.69 -24.57 -5.84
C VAL A 123 -7.72 -25.70 -5.80
N VAL A 124 -8.85 -25.58 -6.51
CA VAL A 124 -9.87 -26.63 -6.59
C VAL A 124 -9.37 -27.87 -7.34
N LEU A 125 -8.62 -27.70 -8.45
CA LEU A 125 -8.02 -28.82 -9.19
C LEU A 125 -6.87 -29.50 -8.42
N MET A 126 -6.12 -28.75 -7.61
CA MET A 126 -5.11 -29.36 -6.73
C MET A 126 -5.76 -30.20 -5.63
N LEU A 127 -6.88 -29.76 -5.05
CA LEU A 127 -7.58 -30.51 -4.00
C LEU A 127 -8.27 -31.78 -4.53
N SER A 128 -8.80 -31.77 -5.76
CA SER A 128 -9.37 -32.99 -6.38
C SER A 128 -8.32 -34.05 -6.71
N SER A 129 -7.09 -33.62 -7.02
CA SER A 129 -5.96 -34.51 -7.31
C SER A 129 -5.42 -35.21 -6.05
N VAL A 130 -5.52 -34.57 -4.88
CA VAL A 130 -5.15 -35.19 -3.59
C VAL A 130 -6.22 -36.20 -3.15
N ALA A 131 -7.51 -35.92 -3.38
CA ALA A 131 -8.59 -36.83 -3.01
C ALA A 131 -8.57 -38.16 -3.77
N THR A 132 -8.06 -38.19 -5.01
CA THR A 132 -7.93 -39.41 -5.81
C THR A 132 -6.79 -40.32 -5.34
N PHE A 133 -5.75 -39.78 -4.72
CA PHE A 133 -4.65 -40.58 -4.16
C PHE A 133 -5.03 -41.36 -2.89
N PHE A 134 -6.08 -40.95 -2.17
CA PHE A 134 -6.53 -41.63 -0.94
C PHE A 134 -7.69 -42.61 -1.15
N LEU A 135 -8.24 -42.71 -2.36
CA LEU A 135 -9.31 -43.67 -2.70
C LEU A 135 -8.80 -44.91 -3.47
N VAL A 136 -7.52 -44.94 -3.82
CA VAL A 136 -6.84 -46.10 -4.41
C VAL A 136 -5.69 -46.52 -3.50
N ARG A 137 -6.04 -46.96 -2.28
CA ARG A 137 -5.18 -47.83 -1.48
C ARG A 137 -6.01 -48.69 -0.53
#